data_AF-R5N432-F1
#
_entry.id   AF-R5N432-F1
#
_cell.length_a   1.000
_cell.length_b   1.000
_cell.length_c   1.000
_cell.angle_alpha   90.00
_cell.angle_beta   90.00
_cell.angle_gamma   90.00
#
_symmetry.space_group_name_H-M   'P 1'
#
loop_
_entity.id
_entity.type
_entity.pdbx_description
1 polymer ?
#
loop_
_entity_poly.entity_id
_entity_poly.type
_entity_poly.pdbx_seq_one_letter_code
_entity_poly.pdbx_strand_id
1 'polypeptide(L)'
;MELAKYFGPQGSISNKLLIIDYFNSVPPKDCIPYCDYFVQQAYSDQVGFLTQPSGFPPEKMIYCETFGVFYLDGGRLLDYARWEPEVGHKGGCGVFYLGRNYYSASGIPYNEFRQAIQIMNPSIKE
;
A
#
# COMPACT_ATOMS: atom_id res chain seq x y z
N MET A 1 10.57 16.60 11.17
CA MET A 1 9.17 16.32 11.53
C MET A 1 9.10 16.07 13.03
N GLU A 2 8.25 16.77 13.78
CA GLU A 2 8.23 16.67 15.25
C GLU A 2 7.83 15.27 15.76
N LEU A 3 6.89 14.62 15.08
CA LEU A 3 6.44 13.26 15.40
C LEU A 3 7.55 12.21 15.32
N ALA A 4 8.55 12.43 14.46
CA ALA A 4 9.66 11.49 14.26
C ALA A 4 10.61 11.39 15.46
N LYS A 5 10.50 12.30 16.44
CA LYS A 5 11.19 12.16 17.73
C LYS A 5 10.65 10.97 18.54
N TYR A 6 9.40 10.58 18.29
CA TYR A 6 8.69 9.57 19.08
C TYR A 6 8.39 8.30 18.28
N PHE A 7 7.98 8.42 17.01
CA PHE A 7 7.50 7.29 16.21
C PHE A 7 8.42 7.00 15.01
N GLY A 8 8.29 5.79 14.47
CA GLY A 8 9.04 5.34 13.29
C GLY A 8 10.50 4.96 13.61
N PRO A 9 11.32 4.68 12.58
CA PRO A 9 12.65 4.08 12.75
C PRO A 9 13.64 4.88 13.59
N GLN A 10 13.50 6.20 13.67
CA GLN A 10 14.36 7.08 14.48
C GLN A 10 13.66 7.61 15.74
N GLY A 11 12.43 7.17 16.01
CA GLY A 11 11.67 7.60 17.17
C GLY A 11 12.12 6.92 18.45
N SER A 12 11.89 7.58 19.60
CA SER A 12 12.20 7.03 20.91
C SER A 12 11.30 5.84 21.32
N ILE A 13 10.16 5.64 20.64
CA ILE A 13 9.20 4.57 20.91
C ILE A 13 9.28 3.53 19.78
N SER A 14 10.09 2.49 20.00
CA SER A 14 10.46 1.50 18.98
C SER A 14 9.34 0.59 18.47
N ASN A 15 8.16 0.59 19.11
CA ASN A 15 7.03 -0.27 18.73
C ASN A 15 5.85 0.48 18.09
N LYS A 16 6.10 1.68 17.57
CA LYS A 16 5.10 2.48 16.84
C LYS A 16 5.58 2.79 15.45
N LEU A 17 4.68 2.60 14.48
CA LEU A 17 4.92 2.96 13.10
C LEU A 17 4.69 4.44 12.87
N LEU A 18 5.45 5.01 11.94
CA LEU A 18 5.21 6.32 11.36
C LEU A 18 5.03 6.15 9.85
N ILE A 19 3.84 6.50 9.38
CA ILE A 19 3.42 6.29 8.00
C ILE A 19 2.91 7.62 7.45
N ILE A 20 3.29 7.93 6.21
CA ILE A 20 2.73 9.05 5.46
C ILE A 20 1.89 8.50 4.31
N ASP A 21 0.63 8.88 4.25
CA ASP A 21 -0.20 8.68 3.07
C ASP A 21 -0.26 9.95 2.21
N TYR A 22 -0.34 9.80 0.88
CA TYR A 22 -0.38 10.92 -0.05
C TYR A 22 -1.09 10.54 -1.36
N PHE A 23 -1.58 11.54 -2.10
CA PHE A 23 -2.18 11.34 -3.42
C PHE A 23 -1.19 11.67 -4.56
N ASN A 24 -1.12 12.93 -4.97
CA ASN A 24 -0.30 13.36 -6.12
C ASN A 24 1.03 14.02 -5.73
N SER A 25 1.12 14.55 -4.50
CA SER A 25 2.28 15.28 -4.03
C SER A 25 3.17 14.32 -3.25
N VAL A 26 4.19 13.79 -3.92
CA VAL A 26 5.17 12.88 -3.32
C VAL A 26 5.81 13.57 -2.10
N PRO A 27 5.90 12.90 -0.93
CA PRO A 27 6.49 13.47 0.27
C PRO A 27 7.96 13.91 0.05
N PRO A 28 8.47 14.88 0.81
CA PRO A 28 9.88 15.23 0.77
C PRO A 28 10.78 14.03 1.11
N LYS A 29 11.88 13.86 0.37
CA LYS A 29 12.83 12.75 0.59
C LYS A 29 13.45 12.75 1.99
N ASP A 30 13.53 13.90 2.64
CA ASP A 30 14.02 14.03 4.01
C ASP A 30 13.13 13.31 5.03
N CYS A 31 11.92 12.90 4.65
CA CYS A 31 11.05 12.06 5.48
C CYS A 31 11.43 10.57 5.48
N ILE A 32 12.20 10.09 4.48
CA ILE A 32 12.52 8.66 4.26
C ILE A 32 13.18 7.99 5.47
N PRO A 33 14.13 8.61 6.18
CA PRO A 33 14.76 7.99 7.35
C PRO A 33 13.80 7.81 8.54
N TYR A 34 12.70 8.58 8.56
CA TYR A 34 11.78 8.67 9.69
C TYR A 34 10.49 7.85 9.52
N CYS A 35 10.15 7.45 8.30
CA CYS A 35 8.90 6.74 8.02
C CYS A 35 9.16 5.25 7.75
N ASP A 36 8.30 4.39 8.28
CA ASP A 36 8.29 2.96 8.00
C ASP A 36 7.74 2.70 6.59
N TYR A 37 6.62 3.36 6.27
CA TYR A 37 5.93 3.20 5.00
C TYR A 37 5.43 4.53 4.43
N PHE A 38 5.27 4.54 3.12
CA PHE A 38 4.61 5.58 2.35
C PHE A 38 3.45 4.95 1.58
N VAL A 39 2.23 5.42 1.85
CA VAL A 39 1.02 4.89 1.20
C VAL A 39 0.58 5.85 0.11
N GLN A 40 0.75 5.45 -1.14
CA GLN A 40 0.19 6.18 -2.27
C GLN A 40 -1.29 5.84 -2.43
N GLN A 41 -2.16 6.84 -2.35
CA GLN A 41 -3.54 6.75 -2.80
C GLN A 41 -3.53 6.62 -4.31
N ALA A 42 -3.65 5.38 -4.81
CA ALA A 42 -3.57 5.05 -6.21
C ALA A 42 -4.95 4.67 -6.77
N TYR A 43 -6.04 5.20 -6.22
CA TYR A 43 -7.41 4.77 -6.51
C TYR A 43 -7.68 4.68 -8.02
N SER A 44 -8.05 3.49 -8.50
CA SER A 44 -8.29 3.17 -9.91
C SER A 44 -7.20 3.63 -10.87
N ASP A 45 -5.98 3.76 -10.36
CA ASP A 45 -4.84 4.27 -11.09
C ASP A 45 -5.14 5.63 -11.73
N GLN A 46 -5.71 6.53 -10.91
CA GLN A 46 -6.12 7.88 -11.30
C GLN A 46 -5.01 8.73 -11.95
N VAL A 47 -3.75 8.32 -11.82
CA VAL A 47 -2.57 8.97 -12.41
C VAL A 47 -2.06 8.26 -13.68
N GLY A 48 -2.79 7.26 -14.18
CA GLY A 48 -2.58 6.60 -15.47
C GLY A 48 -1.73 5.32 -15.42
N PHE A 49 -0.77 5.24 -14.50
CA PHE A 49 0.00 4.03 -14.19
C PHE A 49 0.63 4.11 -12.79
N LEU A 50 0.77 2.96 -12.12
CA LEU A 50 1.57 2.86 -10.90
C LEU A 50 3.02 3.23 -11.19
N THR A 51 3.57 4.13 -10.38
CA THR A 51 4.94 4.61 -10.51
C THR A 51 5.67 4.57 -9.19
N GLN A 52 6.88 4.00 -9.22
CA GLN A 52 7.81 4.10 -8.10
C GLN A 52 8.35 5.53 -8.00
N PRO A 53 8.17 6.24 -6.88
CA PRO A 53 8.75 7.57 -6.71
C PRO A 53 10.28 7.50 -6.72
N SER A 54 10.91 8.37 -7.52
CA SER A 54 12.37 8.41 -7.64
C SER A 54 13.06 8.64 -6.31
N GLY A 55 13.96 7.74 -5.92
CA GLY A 55 14.77 7.84 -4.70
C GLY A 55 14.07 7.37 -3.42
N PHE A 56 12.84 6.86 -3.52
CA PHE A 56 12.18 6.18 -2.40
C PHE A 56 12.55 4.68 -2.42
N PRO A 57 12.85 4.07 -1.27
CA PRO A 57 13.06 2.62 -1.18
C PRO A 57 11.77 1.87 -1.56
N PRO A 58 11.78 1.00 -2.59
CA PRO A 58 10.62 0.20 -3.01
C PRO A 58 9.90 -0.49 -1.86
N GLU A 59 10.64 -1.11 -0.94
CA GLU A 59 10.14 -1.91 0.16
C GLU A 59 9.34 -1.10 1.20
N LYS A 60 9.44 0.25 1.15
CA LYS A 60 8.64 1.16 1.98
C LYS A 60 7.37 1.65 1.29
N MET A 61 7.16 1.33 0.01
CA MET A 61 6.01 1.82 -0.77
C MET A 61 4.81 0.87 -0.69
N ILE A 62 3.63 1.43 -0.42
CA ILE A 62 2.34 0.72 -0.45
C ILE A 62 1.41 1.46 -1.41
N TYR A 63 0.81 0.74 -2.36
CA TYR A 63 -0.12 1.31 -3.35
C TYR A 63 -1.57 0.94 -3.02
N CYS A 64 -2.46 1.94 -2.94
CA CYS A 64 -3.78 1.79 -2.32
C CYS A 64 -4.93 1.98 -3.33
N GLU A 65 -5.83 0.99 -3.45
CA GLU A 65 -7.11 1.10 -4.18
C GLU A 65 -8.25 1.59 -3.25
N THR A 66 -9.43 1.92 -3.77
CA THR A 66 -10.61 2.31 -2.99
C THR A 66 -11.74 1.29 -3.05
N PHE A 67 -12.11 0.75 -1.89
CA PHE A 67 -13.35 -0.03 -1.70
C PHE A 67 -14.51 0.86 -1.26
N GLY A 68 -14.36 2.18 -1.25
CA GLY A 68 -15.53 3.07 -1.22
C GLY A 68 -16.42 2.84 -2.44
N VAL A 69 -15.79 2.52 -3.59
CA VAL A 69 -16.45 2.32 -4.88
C VAL A 69 -16.32 0.86 -5.35
N PHE A 70 -15.12 0.28 -5.36
CA PHE A 70 -14.83 -1.01 -6.01
C PHE A 70 -14.85 -2.21 -5.06
N TYR A 71 -15.68 -2.18 -4.01
CA TYR A 71 -15.72 -3.26 -3.02
C TYR A 71 -16.34 -4.55 -3.56
N LEU A 72 -17.11 -4.49 -4.64
CA LEU A 72 -17.81 -5.64 -5.22
C LEU A 72 -16.86 -6.55 -6.00
N ASP A 73 -15.86 -5.99 -6.69
CA ASP A 73 -15.00 -6.70 -7.63
C ASP A 73 -13.50 -6.48 -7.40
N GLY A 74 -13.13 -5.62 -6.44
CA GLY A 74 -11.74 -5.37 -6.06
C GLY A 74 -11.06 -4.25 -6.84
N GLY A 75 -11.70 -3.65 -7.84
CA GLY A 75 -11.08 -2.63 -8.69
C GLY A 75 -9.73 -3.08 -9.22
N ARG A 76 -8.70 -2.25 -9.05
CA ARG A 76 -7.32 -2.58 -9.44
C ARG A 76 -6.46 -3.20 -8.35
N LEU A 77 -7.02 -3.57 -7.19
CA LEU A 77 -6.24 -4.12 -6.08
C LEU A 77 -5.37 -5.33 -6.51
N LEU A 78 -5.95 -6.26 -7.29
CA LEU A 78 -5.20 -7.44 -7.73
C LEU A 78 -4.10 -7.09 -8.74
N ASP A 79 -4.28 -6.03 -9.53
CA ASP A 79 -3.22 -5.52 -10.41
C ASP A 79 -2.07 -4.94 -9.57
N TYR A 80 -2.40 -4.20 -8.51
CA TYR A 80 -1.40 -3.64 -7.59
C TYR A 80 -0.66 -4.74 -6.83
N ALA A 81 -1.34 -5.82 -6.47
CA ALA A 81 -0.72 -6.99 -5.86
C ALA A 81 0.34 -7.62 -6.79
N ARG A 82 0.10 -7.66 -8.11
CA ARG A 82 1.02 -8.25 -9.11
C ARG A 82 2.11 -7.30 -9.57
N TRP A 83 1.85 -6.01 -9.56
CA TRP A 83 2.78 -5.00 -10.06
C TRP A 83 4.03 -4.93 -9.16
N GLU A 84 5.20 -4.79 -9.75
CA GLU A 84 6.47 -4.54 -9.06
C GLU A 84 7.20 -3.37 -9.74
N PRO A 85 8.00 -2.59 -9.00
CA PRO A 85 8.87 -1.60 -9.61
C PRO A 85 9.98 -2.28 -10.44
N GLU A 86 10.60 -1.52 -11.34
CA GLU A 86 11.67 -2.03 -12.20
C GLU A 86 12.85 -2.62 -11.41
N VAL A 87 13.15 -2.07 -10.24
CA VAL A 87 14.21 -2.52 -9.34
C VAL A 87 13.65 -2.68 -7.93
N GLY A 88 13.97 -3.82 -7.30
CA GLY A 88 13.54 -4.16 -5.95
C GLY A 88 12.12 -4.71 -5.88
N HIS A 89 11.54 -4.68 -4.69
CA HIS A 89 10.17 -5.13 -4.43
C HIS A 89 9.41 -4.08 -3.66
N LYS A 90 8.15 -3.83 -4.04
CA LYS A 90 7.29 -2.92 -3.28
C LYS A 90 7.05 -3.47 -1.86
N GLY A 91 6.72 -2.60 -0.92
CA GLY A 91 6.29 -2.98 0.43
C GLY A 91 4.92 -3.67 0.46
N GLY A 92 4.02 -3.31 -0.47
CA GLY A 92 2.75 -4.03 -0.65
C GLY A 92 1.68 -3.24 -1.39
N CYS A 93 0.44 -3.67 -1.21
CA CYS A 93 -0.75 -2.94 -1.65
C CYS A 93 -1.81 -2.92 -0.54
N GLY A 94 -2.75 -1.99 -0.62
CA GLY A 94 -3.79 -1.79 0.38
C GLY A 94 -5.08 -1.25 -0.22
N VAL A 95 -6.07 -1.00 0.64
CA VAL A 95 -7.34 -0.41 0.22
C VAL A 95 -7.88 0.60 1.24
N PHE A 96 -8.48 1.67 0.74
CA PHE A 96 -9.34 2.54 1.52
C PHE A 96 -10.72 1.88 1.69
N TYR A 97 -11.28 1.98 2.89
CA TYR A 97 -12.60 1.45 3.25
C TYR A 97 -12.74 -0.09 3.13
N LEU A 98 -11.71 -0.83 3.55
CA LEU A 98 -11.63 -2.30 3.48
C LEU A 98 -12.92 -3.03 3.93
N GLY A 99 -13.58 -2.53 4.98
CA GLY A 99 -14.79 -3.13 5.54
C GLY A 99 -15.92 -3.35 4.52
N ARG A 100 -15.98 -2.58 3.42
CA ARG A 100 -16.99 -2.79 2.38
C ARG A 100 -16.79 -4.09 1.60
N ASN A 101 -15.56 -4.58 1.47
CA ASN A 101 -15.26 -5.82 0.75
C ASN A 101 -15.67 -7.09 1.51
N TYR A 102 -16.16 -6.96 2.74
CA TYR A 102 -16.99 -7.99 3.37
C TYR A 102 -18.17 -8.40 2.46
N TYR A 103 -18.70 -7.47 1.67
CA TYR A 103 -19.81 -7.65 0.73
C TYR A 103 -19.35 -7.83 -0.72
N SER A 104 -18.20 -8.48 -0.96
CA SER A 104 -17.75 -8.84 -2.31
C SER A 104 -18.86 -9.56 -3.10
N ALA A 105 -18.93 -9.31 -4.41
CA ALA A 105 -19.89 -9.98 -5.30
C ALA A 105 -19.67 -11.49 -5.40
N SER A 106 -18.47 -11.97 -5.03
CA SER A 106 -18.16 -13.41 -4.91
C SER A 106 -18.96 -14.11 -3.81
N GLY A 107 -19.55 -13.36 -2.87
CA GLY A 107 -20.17 -13.89 -1.65
C GLY A 107 -19.17 -14.32 -0.58
N ILE A 108 -17.87 -14.18 -0.81
CA ILE A 108 -16.80 -14.50 0.15
C ILE A 108 -16.33 -13.20 0.82
N PRO A 109 -16.41 -13.09 2.16
CA PRO A 109 -15.94 -11.90 2.86
C PRO A 109 -14.45 -11.61 2.62
N TYR A 110 -14.15 -10.36 2.26
CA TYR A 110 -12.79 -9.87 1.99
C TYR A 110 -12.07 -10.61 0.85
N ASN A 111 -12.82 -11.15 -0.12
CA ASN A 111 -12.30 -12.05 -1.15
C ASN A 111 -11.09 -11.46 -1.89
N GLU A 112 -11.25 -10.29 -2.48
CA GLU A 112 -10.24 -9.65 -3.31
C GLU A 112 -9.04 -9.21 -2.47
N PHE A 113 -9.27 -8.77 -1.23
CA PHE A 113 -8.18 -8.45 -0.30
C PHE A 113 -7.36 -9.68 0.08
N ARG A 114 -8.01 -10.82 0.35
CA ARG A 114 -7.34 -12.10 0.62
C ARG A 114 -6.57 -12.60 -0.58
N GLN A 115 -7.14 -12.46 -1.78
CA GLN A 115 -6.46 -12.81 -3.03
C GLN A 115 -5.22 -11.95 -3.26
N ALA A 116 -5.28 -10.64 -2.98
CA ALA A 116 -4.13 -9.75 -3.06
C ALA A 116 -2.99 -10.20 -2.13
N ILE A 117 -3.31 -10.58 -0.88
CA ILE A 117 -2.34 -11.16 0.05
C ILE A 117 -1.69 -12.42 -0.53
N GLN A 118 -2.50 -13.34 -1.07
CA GLN A 118 -2.01 -14.61 -1.63
C GLN A 118 -1.14 -14.41 -2.88
N ILE A 119 -1.46 -13.41 -3.72
CA ILE A 119 -0.66 -13.04 -4.89
C ILE A 119 0.71 -12.54 -4.46
N MET A 120 0.77 -11.65 -3.46
CA MET A 120 2.04 -11.10 -2.96
C MET A 120 2.84 -12.12 -2.14
N ASN A 121 2.19 -13.14 -1.59
CA ASN A 121 2.79 -14.16 -0.74
C ASN A 121 2.40 -15.57 -1.22
N PRO A 122 2.90 -16.00 -2.40
CA PRO A 122 2.54 -17.30 -2.95
C PRO A 122 2.98 -18.43 -2.03
N SER A 123 2.14 -19.46 -1.92
CA SER A 123 2.48 -20.67 -1.16
C SER A 123 3.72 -21.34 -1.73
N ILE A 124 4.61 -21.81 -0.86
CA ILE A 124 5.74 -22.63 -1.25
C ILE A 124 5.17 -23.92 -1.85
N LYS A 125 5.59 -24.27 -3.06
CA LYS A 125 5.24 -25.57 -3.67
C LYS A 125 6.05 -26.65 -2.95
N GLU A 126 5.36 -27.68 -2.46
CA GLU A 126 5.97 -28.90 -1.92
C GLU A 126 6.80 -29.65 -2.97
#